data_AF-A0A3D4NIT7-F1
#
_entry.id   AF-A0A3D4NIT7-F1
#
_cell.length_a   1.000
_cell.length_b   1.000
_cell.length_c   1.000
_cell.angle_alpha   90.00
_cell.angle_beta   90.00
_cell.angle_gamma   90.00
#
_symmetry.space_group_name_H-M   'P 1'
#
loop_
_entity.id
_entity.type
_entity.pdbx_description
1 polymer ?
#
loop_
_entity_poly.entity_id
_entity_poly.type
_entity_poly.pdbx_seq_one_letter_code
_entity_poly.pdbx_strand_id
1 'polypeptide(L)'
;CSDLNHGHIRQAIRDQHLLTIAGTMSYLNWRTPNGCATCRPALNYYLISTWPGEAKDDPQSRLINERAHANIQKDGTYSVVPRMWGGVTNPAELRRIADVADKYNVPMVKVTGGQRI
;
A
#
# COMPACT_ATOMS: atom_id res chain seq x y z
N CYS A 1 6.74 8.55 -13.67
CA CYS A 1 7.72 9.19 -12.76
C CYS A 1 9.17 9.14 -13.27
N SER A 2 9.45 8.40 -14.34
CA SER A 2 10.69 8.40 -15.11
C SER A 2 10.32 8.09 -16.56
N ASP A 3 11.18 8.42 -17.52
CA ASP A 3 11.03 8.03 -18.93
C ASP A 3 11.74 6.69 -19.24
N LEU A 4 12.40 6.10 -18.23
CA LEU A 4 13.07 4.81 -18.37
C LEU A 4 12.06 3.67 -18.43
N ASN A 5 12.28 2.73 -19.35
CA ASN A 5 11.54 1.47 -19.37
C ASN A 5 12.10 0.48 -18.33
N HIS A 6 11.38 -0.63 -18.10
CA HIS A 6 11.77 -1.63 -17.13
C HIS A 6 13.15 -2.28 -17.40
N GLY A 7 13.54 -2.42 -18.67
CA GLY A 7 14.83 -2.97 -19.06
C GLY A 7 15.99 -2.08 -18.62
N HIS A 8 15.90 -0.78 -18.92
CA HIS A 8 16.90 0.20 -18.49
C HIS A 8 17.06 0.24 -16.97
N ILE A 9 15.95 0.17 -16.25
CA ILE A 9 15.96 0.19 -14.78
C ILE A 9 16.65 -1.05 -14.23
N ARG A 10 16.30 -2.25 -14.73
CA ARG A 10 16.91 -3.51 -14.26
C ARG A 10 18.40 -3.59 -14.59
N GLN A 11 18.80 -3.06 -15.75
CA GLN A 11 20.20 -2.98 -16.14
C GLN A 11 20.99 -2.09 -15.16
N ALA A 12 20.49 -0.88 -14.87
CA ALA A 12 21.13 0.02 -13.91
C ALA A 12 21.21 -0.58 -12.48
N ILE A 13 20.16 -1.28 -12.04
CA ILE A 13 20.16 -1.98 -10.74
C ILE A 13 21.31 -2.99 -10.64
N ARG A 14 21.60 -3.71 -11.74
CA ARG A 14 22.70 -4.67 -11.81
C ARG A 14 24.06 -3.98 -11.87
N ASP A 15 24.22 -3.08 -12.83
CA ASP A 15 25.50 -2.45 -13.13
C ASP A 15 26.05 -1.61 -11.98
N GLN A 16 25.15 -1.05 -11.15
CA GLN A 16 25.51 -0.17 -10.04
C GLN A 16 25.25 -0.78 -8.66
N HIS A 17 24.93 -2.09 -8.61
CA HIS A 17 24.63 -2.82 -7.38
C HIS A 17 23.67 -2.08 -6.46
N LEU A 18 22.53 -1.63 -7.00
CA LEU A 18 21.55 -0.85 -6.24
C LEU A 18 20.72 -1.79 -5.37
N LEU A 19 20.62 -1.49 -4.07
CA LEU A 19 19.95 -2.35 -3.08
C LEU A 19 18.66 -1.75 -2.51
N THR A 20 18.40 -0.46 -2.70
CA THR A 20 17.26 0.24 -2.08
C THR A 20 16.47 1.05 -3.09
N ILE A 21 15.16 1.15 -2.87
CA ILE A 21 14.27 1.94 -3.74
C ILE A 21 14.70 3.40 -3.77
N ALA A 22 15.01 3.98 -2.61
CA ALA A 22 15.48 5.35 -2.50
C ALA A 22 16.81 5.57 -3.25
N GLY A 23 17.76 4.64 -3.12
CA GLY A 23 19.02 4.67 -3.87
C GLY A 23 18.79 4.60 -5.37
N THR A 24 17.91 3.70 -5.83
CA THR A 24 17.59 3.58 -7.25
C THR A 24 16.88 4.81 -7.80
N MET A 25 15.92 5.37 -7.06
CA MET A 25 15.23 6.59 -7.49
C MET A 25 16.18 7.79 -7.54
N SER A 26 17.08 7.92 -6.56
CA SER A 26 18.10 8.98 -6.56
C SER A 26 19.05 8.83 -7.74
N TYR A 27 19.61 7.63 -7.94
CA TYR A 27 20.55 7.34 -9.01
C TYR A 27 19.95 7.57 -10.42
N LEU A 28 18.69 7.16 -10.61
CA LEU A 28 17.99 7.30 -11.89
C LEU A 28 17.24 8.63 -12.04
N ASN A 29 17.49 9.61 -11.16
CA ASN A 29 16.88 10.94 -11.20
C ASN A 29 15.34 10.90 -11.31
N TRP A 30 14.70 10.11 -10.46
CA TRP A 30 13.24 9.99 -10.43
C TRP A 30 12.59 11.34 -10.16
N ARG A 31 11.52 11.68 -10.93
CA ARG A 31 10.84 12.98 -10.79
C ARG A 31 10.18 13.18 -9.42
N THR A 32 9.78 12.08 -8.78
CA THR A 32 9.12 12.11 -7.47
C THR A 32 9.96 11.32 -6.46
N PRO A 33 10.37 11.91 -5.32
CA PRO A 33 11.22 11.22 -4.33
C PRO A 33 10.61 9.94 -3.76
N ASN A 34 9.27 9.85 -3.75
CA ASN A 34 8.52 8.69 -3.25
C ASN A 34 8.00 7.76 -4.35
N GLY A 35 8.27 8.05 -5.63
CA GLY A 35 7.65 7.35 -6.76
C GLY A 35 6.14 7.58 -6.85
N CYS A 36 5.44 6.67 -7.52
CA CYS A 36 3.98 6.59 -7.55
C CYS A 36 3.53 5.16 -7.21
N ALA A 37 2.22 4.94 -7.17
CA ALA A 37 1.61 3.63 -6.87
C ALA A 37 2.03 2.50 -7.82
N THR A 38 2.56 2.81 -9.02
CA THR A 38 3.09 1.81 -9.96
C THR A 38 4.59 1.62 -9.82
N CYS A 39 5.34 2.72 -9.70
CA CYS A 39 6.80 2.67 -9.74
C CYS A 39 7.40 2.02 -8.49
N ARG A 40 6.84 2.29 -7.31
CA ARG A 40 7.37 1.79 -6.04
C ARG A 40 7.30 0.26 -5.94
N PRO A 41 6.14 -0.39 -6.17
CA PRO A 41 6.05 -1.85 -6.21
C PRO A 41 6.96 -2.47 -7.27
N ALA A 42 7.06 -1.86 -8.46
CA ALA A 42 7.93 -2.35 -9.53
C ALA A 42 9.40 -2.34 -9.12
N LEU A 43 9.88 -1.24 -8.54
CA LEU A 43 11.26 -1.12 -8.05
C LEU A 43 11.56 -2.10 -6.91
N ASN A 44 10.62 -2.27 -5.97
CA ASN A 44 10.74 -3.27 -4.91
C ASN A 44 10.94 -4.67 -5.49
N TYR A 45 10.10 -5.06 -6.45
CA TYR A 45 10.24 -6.34 -7.14
C TYR A 45 11.56 -6.47 -7.91
N TYR A 46 11.98 -5.45 -8.66
CA TYR A 46 13.23 -5.50 -9.42
C TYR A 46 14.45 -5.66 -8.51
N LEU A 47 14.46 -5.02 -7.34
CA LEU A 47 15.56 -5.13 -6.39
C LEU A 47 15.62 -6.53 -5.77
N ILE A 48 14.51 -7.02 -5.21
CA ILE A 48 14.46 -8.33 -4.53
C ILE A 48 14.70 -9.48 -5.51
N SER A 49 14.20 -9.38 -6.75
CA SER A 49 14.42 -10.40 -7.78
C SER A 49 15.85 -10.37 -8.35
N THR A 50 16.54 -9.23 -8.30
CA THR A 50 17.93 -9.12 -8.77
C THR A 50 18.92 -9.52 -7.67
N TRP A 51 18.64 -9.17 -6.42
CA TRP A 51 19.51 -9.41 -5.27
C TRP A 51 18.80 -10.19 -4.15
N PRO A 52 18.44 -11.46 -4.35
CA PRO A 52 17.79 -12.27 -3.32
C PRO A 52 18.66 -12.37 -2.06
N GLY A 53 18.11 -12.00 -0.90
CA GLY A 53 18.81 -12.05 0.39
C GLY A 53 19.62 -10.79 0.74
N GLU A 54 19.92 -9.92 -0.23
CA GLU A 54 20.59 -8.64 0.00
C GLU A 54 19.60 -7.47 -0.01
N ALA A 55 18.76 -7.39 -1.05
CA ALA A 55 17.70 -6.39 -1.13
C ALA A 55 16.56 -6.76 -0.16
N LYS A 56 16.18 -5.81 0.70
CA LYS A 56 15.10 -5.98 1.67
C LYS A 56 13.76 -5.57 1.07
N ASP A 57 12.72 -6.36 1.35
CA ASP A 57 11.35 -5.99 1.03
C ASP A 57 10.98 -4.67 1.70
N ASP A 58 10.43 -3.73 0.92
CA ASP A 58 9.89 -2.48 1.42
C ASP A 58 8.38 -2.64 1.66
N PRO A 59 7.93 -2.71 2.93
CA PRO A 59 6.51 -2.82 3.23
C PRO A 59 5.71 -1.67 2.61
N GLN A 60 6.29 -0.47 2.51
CA GLN A 60 5.59 0.69 1.96
C GLN A 60 5.26 0.54 0.47
N SER A 61 5.94 -0.36 -0.24
CA SER A 61 5.67 -0.71 -1.63
C SER A 61 4.50 -1.68 -1.82
N ARG A 62 3.94 -2.25 -0.75
CA ARG A 62 2.69 -3.00 -0.82
C ARG A 62 1.52 -2.05 -1.07
N LEU A 63 0.50 -2.54 -1.76
CA LEU A 63 -0.71 -1.75 -1.98
C LEU A 63 -1.30 -1.36 -0.61
N ILE A 64 -1.83 -0.14 -0.51
CA ILE A 64 -2.42 0.36 0.73
C ILE A 64 -3.50 -0.59 1.28
N ASN A 65 -4.24 -1.26 0.39
CA ASN A 65 -5.27 -2.23 0.76
C ASN A 65 -4.68 -3.43 1.52
N GLU A 66 -3.45 -3.83 1.18
CA GLU A 66 -2.73 -4.92 1.83
C GLU A 66 -2.04 -4.46 3.12
N ARG A 67 -1.68 -3.17 3.21
CA ARG A 67 -0.96 -2.59 4.36
C ARG A 67 -1.87 -2.09 5.48
N ALA A 68 -3.02 -1.54 5.13
CA ALA A 68 -3.92 -0.86 6.05
C ALA A 68 -5.24 -1.61 6.26
N HIS A 69 -5.46 -2.74 5.57
CA HIS A 69 -6.75 -3.43 5.52
C HIS A 69 -7.92 -2.47 5.24
N ALA A 70 -7.65 -1.46 4.40
CA ALA A 70 -8.55 -0.37 4.09
C ALA A 70 -8.66 -0.21 2.58
N ASN A 71 -9.87 -0.01 2.08
CA ASN A 71 -10.08 0.22 0.65
C ASN A 71 -10.12 1.72 0.38
N ILE A 72 -9.15 2.23 -0.38
CA ILE A 72 -9.16 3.63 -0.84
C ILE A 72 -10.27 3.82 -1.89
N GLN A 73 -11.03 4.90 -1.72
CA GLN A 73 -12.06 5.36 -2.63
C GLN A 73 -11.51 6.40 -3.62
N LYS A 74 -12.23 6.65 -4.72
CA LYS A 74 -11.79 7.59 -5.77
C LYS A 74 -11.58 9.02 -5.27
N ASP A 75 -12.26 9.41 -4.20
CA ASP A 75 -12.16 10.73 -3.56
C ASP A 75 -11.00 10.85 -2.56
N GLY A 76 -10.16 9.80 -2.44
CA GLY A 76 -9.02 9.78 -1.51
C GLY A 76 -9.38 9.40 -0.08
N THR A 77 -10.66 9.17 0.24
CA THR A 77 -11.07 8.57 1.51
C THR A 77 -10.78 7.07 1.53
N TYR A 78 -10.91 6.44 2.69
CA TYR A 78 -10.77 4.98 2.79
C TYR A 78 -11.87 4.38 3.67
N SER A 79 -12.30 3.17 3.32
CA SER A 79 -13.22 2.39 4.15
C SER A 79 -12.44 1.33 4.93
N VAL A 80 -12.78 1.15 6.20
CA VAL A 80 -12.29 0.06 7.05
C VAL A 80 -13.42 -0.93 7.29
N VAL A 81 -13.09 -2.22 7.36
CA VAL A 81 -14.03 -3.28 7.72
C VAL A 81 -13.44 -4.01 8.93
N PRO A 82 -13.96 -3.79 10.14
CA PRO A 82 -13.48 -4.49 11.33
C PRO A 82 -13.69 -5.99 11.19
N ARG A 83 -12.86 -6.76 11.89
CA ARG A 83 -13.04 -8.21 11.94
C ARG A 83 -14.30 -8.54 12.74
N MET A 84 -15.25 -9.26 12.13
CA MET A 84 -16.41 -9.85 12.78
C MET A 84 -16.48 -11.33 12.40
N TRP A 85 -16.61 -12.21 13.39
CA TRP A 85 -16.61 -13.66 13.17
C TRP A 85 -18.00 -14.15 12.83
N GLY A 86 -18.26 -14.47 11.57
CA GLY A 86 -19.58 -14.91 11.12
C GLY A 86 -20.70 -13.90 11.40
N GLY A 87 -20.37 -12.61 11.40
CA GLY A 87 -21.29 -11.53 11.76
C GLY A 87 -21.69 -11.44 13.23
N VAL A 88 -21.05 -12.21 14.11
CA VAL A 88 -21.28 -12.12 15.56
C VAL A 88 -20.72 -10.80 16.08
N THR A 89 -21.55 -10.06 16.80
CA THR A 89 -21.19 -8.81 17.50
C THR A 89 -22.05 -8.64 18.76
N ASN A 90 -21.79 -7.61 19.55
CA ASN A 90 -22.56 -7.26 20.74
C ASN A 90 -22.90 -5.75 20.78
N PRO A 91 -23.83 -5.30 21.64
CA PRO A 91 -24.22 -3.90 21.73
C PRO A 91 -23.07 -2.92 22.03
N ALA A 92 -22.06 -3.34 22.79
CA ALA A 92 -20.92 -2.48 23.11
C ALA A 92 -20.00 -2.27 21.89
N GLU A 93 -19.80 -3.29 21.07
CA GLU A 93 -19.07 -3.18 19.81
C GLU A 93 -19.80 -2.31 18.80
N LEU A 94 -21.13 -2.46 18.69
CA LEU A 94 -21.95 -1.62 17.82
C LEU A 94 -21.90 -0.15 18.24
N ARG A 95 -21.97 0.14 19.55
CA ARG A 95 -21.78 1.51 20.08
C ARG A 95 -20.41 2.05 19.72
N ARG A 96 -19.35 1.25 19.89
CA ARG A 96 -17.99 1.66 19.54
C ARG A 96 -17.84 1.98 18.05
N ILE A 97 -18.50 1.24 17.17
CA ILE A 97 -18.53 1.54 15.73
C ILE A 97 -19.21 2.89 15.49
N ALA A 98 -20.36 3.15 16.15
CA ALA A 98 -21.05 4.43 16.06
C ALA A 98 -20.19 5.60 16.59
N ASP A 99 -19.57 5.46 17.77
CA ASP A 99 -18.71 6.48 18.36
C ASP A 99 -17.53 6.84 17.44
N VAL A 100 -16.94 5.84 16.78
CA VAL A 100 -15.85 6.05 15.80
C VAL A 100 -16.38 6.73 14.54
N ALA A 101 -17.55 6.35 14.05
CA ALA A 101 -18.17 6.97 12.89
C ALA A 101 -18.43 8.47 13.14
N ASP A 102 -18.99 8.82 14.30
CA ASP A 102 -19.22 10.21 14.71
C ASP A 102 -17.91 10.98 14.86
N LYS A 103 -16.92 10.39 15.56
CA LYS A 103 -15.62 11.04 15.79
C LYS A 103 -14.92 11.47 14.50
N TYR A 104 -15.03 10.68 13.44
CA TYR A 104 -14.36 10.94 12.16
C TYR A 104 -15.31 11.44 11.07
N ASN A 105 -16.56 11.77 11.41
CA ASN A 105 -17.60 12.22 10.46
C ASN A 105 -17.74 11.26 9.26
N VAL A 106 -17.76 9.95 9.53
CA VAL A 106 -17.85 8.92 8.49
C VAL A 106 -19.23 9.02 7.82
N PRO A 107 -19.30 9.32 6.51
CA PRO A 107 -20.56 9.62 5.84
C PRO A 107 -21.44 8.39 5.58
N MET A 108 -20.88 7.18 5.71
CA MET A 108 -21.56 5.93 5.39
C MET A 108 -21.09 4.79 6.29
N VAL A 109 -22.05 4.10 6.90
CA VAL A 109 -21.88 2.81 7.57
C VAL A 109 -22.81 1.82 6.88
N LYS A 110 -22.29 0.66 6.42
CA LYS A 110 -23.10 -0.31 5.68
C LYS A 110 -22.73 -1.74 6.05
N VAL A 111 -23.71 -2.64 6.04
CA VAL A 111 -23.43 -4.08 6.13
C VAL A 111 -22.96 -4.60 4.77
N THR A 112 -21.88 -5.38 4.77
CA THR A 112 -21.32 -6.04 3.59
C THR A 112 -21.91 -7.44 3.40
N GLY A 113 -21.81 -7.99 2.19
CA GLY A 113 -22.24 -9.37 1.92
C GLY A 113 -21.49 -10.44 2.73
N GLY A 114 -20.36 -10.10 3.33
CA GLY A 114 -19.61 -10.96 4.25
C GLY A 114 -20.10 -10.92 5.70
N GLN A 115 -21.29 -10.35 5.96
CA GLN A 115 -21.89 -10.19 7.30
C GLN A 115 -21.00 -9.36 8.23
N ARG A 116 -20.48 -8.22 7.75
CA ARG A 116 -19.65 -7.29 8.53
C ARG A 116 -20.11 -5.87 8.30
N ILE A 117 -19.82 -4.99 9.23
CA ILE A 117 -20.07 -3.55 9.13
C ILE A 117 -18.82 -2.85 8.57
#